data_AF-A0A958WLV5-F1
#
_entry.id   AF-A0A958WLV5-F1
#
_cell.length_a   1.000
_cell.length_b   1.000
_cell.length_c   1.000
_cell.angle_alpha   90.00
_cell.angle_beta   90.00
_cell.angle_gamma   90.00
#
_symmetry.space_group_name_H-M   'P 1'
#
loop_
_entity.id
_entity.type
_entity.pdbx_description
1 polymer ?
#
loop_
_entity_poly.entity_id
_entity_poly.type
_entity_poly.pdbx_seq_one_letter_code
_entity_poly.pdbx_strand_id
1 'polypeptide(L)'
;MKPSVLLFLFFIGYHTISAQPANDDFANAIDIDPLLGTCSPDAAYTTVNATADMSAGSCWNTSPDYNVWFSFTGTSTGNMSFIIETGGSKGNIRRINAAIWDATGITQLACQRYIGN
;
A
#
# COMPACT_ATOMS: atom_id res chain seq x y z
N MET A 1 -25.43 47.40 32.38
CA MET A 1 -25.73 45.95 32.36
C MET A 1 -24.87 45.34 31.26
N LYS A 2 -24.15 44.25 31.58
CA LYS A 2 -22.93 43.76 30.90
C LYS A 2 -23.29 42.64 29.89
N PRO A 3 -22.63 42.52 28.72
CA PRO A 3 -23.04 41.57 27.68
C PRO A 3 -22.50 40.16 27.98
N SER A 4 -23.32 39.13 27.80
CA SER A 4 -22.89 37.73 27.93
C SER A 4 -22.78 37.10 26.55
N VAL A 5 -21.55 36.99 26.06
CA VAL A 5 -21.20 36.18 24.88
C VAL A 5 -21.05 34.74 25.34
N LEU A 6 -21.86 33.84 24.80
CA LEU A 6 -21.81 32.40 25.07
C LEU A 6 -20.70 31.77 24.22
N LEU A 7 -19.57 31.44 24.85
CA LEU A 7 -18.44 30.74 24.22
C LEU A 7 -18.74 29.23 24.20
N PHE A 8 -19.07 28.67 23.03
CA PHE A 8 -19.09 27.22 22.82
C PHE A 8 -17.65 26.71 22.66
N LEU A 9 -17.10 26.13 23.72
CA LEU A 9 -15.86 25.35 23.66
C LEU A 9 -16.16 23.99 23.02
N PHE A 10 -15.99 23.87 21.70
CA PHE A 10 -15.83 22.56 21.07
C PHE A 10 -14.47 22.00 21.51
N PHE A 11 -14.48 21.08 22.48
CA PHE A 11 -13.36 20.16 22.66
C PHE A 11 -13.33 19.25 21.43
N ILE A 12 -12.57 19.66 20.40
CA ILE A 12 -12.15 18.75 19.35
C ILE A 12 -11.17 17.80 20.05
N GLY A 13 -11.68 16.67 20.53
CA GLY A 13 -10.83 15.59 21.00
C GLY A 13 -9.86 15.26 19.88
N TYR A 14 -8.56 15.37 20.15
CA TYR A 14 -7.51 14.95 19.25
C TYR A 14 -7.64 13.44 19.05
N HIS A 15 -8.48 13.04 18.09
CA HIS A 15 -8.39 11.72 17.53
C HIS A 15 -7.09 11.73 16.73
N THR A 16 -6.12 10.92 17.17
CA THR A 16 -5.03 10.50 16.31
C THR A 16 -5.66 9.67 15.20
N ILE A 17 -6.22 10.32 14.18
CA ILE A 17 -6.52 9.69 12.90
C ILE A 17 -5.15 9.31 12.36
N SER A 18 -4.76 8.06 12.56
CA SER A 18 -3.56 7.56 11.88
C SER A 18 -3.88 7.60 10.40
N ALA A 19 -3.14 8.43 9.66
CA ALA A 19 -3.35 8.56 8.22
C ALA A 19 -3.05 7.24 7.53
N GLN A 20 -3.76 7.00 6.43
CA GLN A 20 -3.48 5.88 5.55
C GLN A 20 -2.11 6.04 4.87
N PRO A 21 -1.47 4.94 4.44
CA PRO A 21 -0.30 5.03 3.58
C PRO A 21 -0.61 5.87 2.33
N ALA A 22 0.42 6.53 1.77
CA ALA A 22 0.21 7.39 0.60
C ALA A 22 -0.33 6.61 -0.63
N ASN A 23 -0.04 5.32 -0.70
CA ASN A 23 -0.45 4.41 -1.77
C ASN A 23 -1.53 3.41 -1.32
N ASP A 24 -2.45 3.85 -0.48
CA ASP A 24 -3.59 3.06 -0.02
C ASP A 24 -4.48 2.60 -1.19
N ASP A 25 -4.81 3.55 -2.08
CA ASP A 25 -5.65 3.30 -3.24
C ASP A 25 -4.83 3.07 -4.52
N PHE A 26 -5.37 2.27 -5.46
CA PHE A 26 -4.81 2.04 -6.80
C PHE A 26 -4.52 3.35 -7.54
N ALA A 27 -5.40 4.35 -7.37
CA ALA A 27 -5.26 5.67 -7.98
C ALA A 27 -4.01 6.44 -7.48
N ASN A 28 -3.48 6.09 -6.31
CA ASN A 28 -2.33 6.72 -5.67
C ASN A 28 -1.10 5.79 -5.63
N ALA A 29 -1.03 4.80 -6.53
CA ALA A 29 0.09 3.87 -6.61
C ALA A 29 1.43 4.61 -6.72
N ILE A 30 2.39 4.28 -5.84
CA ILE A 30 3.73 4.87 -5.87
C ILE A 30 4.49 4.34 -7.08
N ASP A 31 5.04 5.26 -7.89
CA ASP A 31 5.95 4.93 -8.98
C ASP A 31 7.28 4.38 -8.43
N ILE A 32 7.62 3.15 -8.83
CA ILE A 32 8.86 2.46 -8.47
C ILE A 32 9.83 2.31 -9.65
N ASP A 33 9.57 2.94 -10.81
CA ASP A 33 10.55 3.02 -11.90
C ASP A 33 11.93 3.56 -11.44
N PRO A 34 12.01 4.55 -10.52
CA PRO A 34 13.30 5.00 -10.00
C PRO A 34 14.09 3.93 -9.24
N LEU A 35 13.45 2.82 -8.83
CA LEU A 35 14.10 1.71 -8.13
C LEU A 35 14.62 0.62 -9.07
N LEU A 36 14.39 0.72 -10.39
CA LEU A 36 14.84 -0.31 -11.34
C LEU A 36 16.35 -0.56 -11.22
N GLY A 37 16.71 -1.80 -10.89
CA GLY A 37 18.10 -2.22 -10.66
C GLY A 37 18.67 -1.89 -9.28
N THR A 38 17.85 -1.36 -8.35
CA THR A 38 18.24 -1.02 -6.97
C THR A 38 17.14 -1.46 -5.98
N CYS A 39 17.32 -1.16 -4.69
CA CYS A 39 16.32 -1.40 -3.64
C CYS A 39 15.90 -0.07 -3.00
N SER A 40 14.66 -0.02 -2.48
CA SER A 40 14.25 1.04 -1.57
C SER A 40 15.09 1.03 -0.29
N PRO A 41 15.06 2.10 0.53
CA PRO A 41 15.51 2.03 1.91
C PRO A 41 14.79 0.93 2.71
N ASP A 42 15.46 0.45 3.76
CA ASP A 42 14.87 -0.52 4.70
C ASP A 42 13.59 0.03 5.32
N ALA A 43 12.53 -0.80 5.35
CA ALA A 43 11.20 -0.45 5.89
C ALA A 43 10.55 0.82 5.29
N ALA A 44 10.84 1.13 4.03
CA ALA A 44 10.30 2.31 3.34
C ALA A 44 8.78 2.31 3.14
N TYR A 45 8.13 1.13 3.15
CA TYR A 45 6.71 0.98 2.86
C TYR A 45 5.99 0.22 3.97
N THR A 46 4.70 0.49 4.13
CA THR A 46 3.87 -0.08 5.20
C THR A 46 2.46 -0.33 4.72
N THR A 47 1.83 -1.39 5.25
CA THR A 47 0.40 -1.64 5.13
C THR A 47 -0.36 -1.28 6.41
N VAL A 48 0.32 -0.68 7.40
CA VAL A 48 -0.30 -0.30 8.67
C VAL A 48 -1.38 0.75 8.41
N ASN A 49 -2.59 0.43 8.89
CA ASN A 49 -3.87 1.11 8.68
C ASN A 49 -4.50 0.97 7.29
N ALA A 50 -3.76 0.48 6.28
CA ALA A 50 -4.21 0.45 4.89
C ALA A 50 -5.63 -0.12 4.73
N THR A 51 -6.37 0.33 3.73
CA THR A 51 -7.71 -0.20 3.46
C THR A 51 -7.70 -1.22 2.33
N ALA A 52 -8.79 -1.99 2.24
CA ALA A 52 -8.96 -2.93 1.16
C ALA A 52 -9.34 -2.19 -0.13
N ASP A 53 -8.58 -2.39 -1.20
CA ASP A 53 -8.85 -1.82 -2.51
C ASP A 53 -8.62 -2.82 -3.65
N MET A 54 -9.40 -2.65 -4.72
CA MET A 54 -9.48 -3.51 -5.92
C MET A 54 -9.72 -5.00 -5.62
N SER A 55 -9.47 -5.84 -6.63
CA SER A 55 -9.73 -7.28 -6.59
C SER A 55 -8.56 -8.07 -6.00
N ALA A 56 -8.88 -9.18 -5.33
CA ALA A 56 -7.88 -10.16 -4.95
C ALA A 56 -7.19 -10.76 -6.18
N GLY A 57 -5.91 -11.09 -6.05
CA GLY A 57 -5.26 -11.93 -7.05
C GLY A 57 -5.89 -13.33 -7.12
N SER A 58 -6.03 -13.90 -8.31
CA SER A 58 -6.71 -15.21 -8.51
C SER A 58 -6.13 -16.38 -7.71
N CYS A 59 -4.83 -16.33 -7.36
CA CYS A 59 -4.17 -17.36 -6.55
C CYS A 59 -4.21 -17.10 -5.04
N TRP A 60 -4.81 -15.99 -4.59
CA TRP A 60 -4.95 -15.67 -3.18
C TRP A 60 -6.11 -16.47 -2.57
N ASN A 61 -6.04 -16.79 -1.28
CA ASN A 61 -7.10 -17.46 -0.53
C ASN A 61 -7.95 -16.50 0.31
N THR A 62 -7.75 -15.19 0.13
CA THR A 62 -8.35 -14.12 0.90
C THR A 62 -8.63 -12.93 -0.02
N SER A 63 -9.61 -12.10 0.34
CA SER A 63 -9.77 -10.78 -0.27
C SER A 63 -8.66 -9.84 0.22
N PRO A 64 -8.37 -8.72 -0.47
CA PRO A 64 -7.52 -7.68 0.09
C PRO A 64 -8.10 -7.17 1.41
N ASP A 65 -7.23 -6.79 2.34
CA ASP A 65 -7.60 -6.31 3.68
C ASP A 65 -6.80 -5.04 4.01
N TYR A 66 -5.46 -5.14 3.92
CA TYR A 66 -4.51 -4.04 4.09
C TYR A 66 -3.52 -4.03 2.92
N ASN A 67 -3.96 -3.61 1.73
CA ASN A 67 -3.10 -3.58 0.55
C ASN A 67 -2.64 -2.17 0.20
N VAL A 68 -1.49 -2.09 -0.47
CA VAL A 68 -0.95 -0.84 -0.99
C VAL A 68 -0.44 -1.06 -2.40
N TRP A 69 -0.40 0.01 -3.20
CA TRP A 69 -0.16 -0.08 -4.64
C TRP A 69 1.16 0.52 -5.08
N PHE A 70 1.77 -0.12 -6.08
CA PHE A 70 2.96 0.36 -6.75
C PHE A 70 2.72 0.33 -8.25
N SER A 71 3.26 1.31 -8.96
CA SER A 71 3.22 1.40 -10.41
C SER A 71 4.63 1.36 -10.99
N PHE A 72 4.75 0.83 -12.19
CA PHE A 72 6.00 0.76 -12.93
C PHE A 72 5.70 0.69 -14.42
N THR A 73 6.66 1.07 -15.24
CA THR A 73 6.59 0.94 -16.69
C THR A 73 7.13 -0.42 -17.12
N GLY A 74 6.26 -1.27 -17.66
CA GLY A 74 6.67 -2.58 -18.16
C GLY A 74 7.63 -2.49 -19.36
N THR A 75 8.53 -3.47 -19.48
CA THR A 75 9.44 -3.56 -20.63
C THR A 75 8.72 -4.11 -21.87
N SER A 76 8.99 -3.56 -23.06
CA SER A 76 8.44 -4.05 -24.33
C SER A 76 8.91 -5.47 -24.71
N THR A 77 10.06 -5.89 -24.17
CA THR A 77 10.65 -7.21 -24.37
C THR A 77 11.34 -7.67 -23.09
N GLY A 78 11.34 -8.99 -22.85
CA GLY A 78 12.00 -9.58 -21.68
C GLY A 78 11.08 -9.76 -20.47
N ASN A 79 11.71 -10.07 -19.33
CA ASN A 79 11.03 -10.39 -18.09
C ASN A 79 11.40 -9.35 -17.02
N MET A 80 10.44 -9.00 -16.17
CA MET A 80 10.70 -8.24 -14.94
C MET A 80 10.58 -9.16 -13.73
N SER A 81 11.39 -8.89 -12.72
CA SER A 81 11.32 -9.56 -11.42
C SER A 81 11.11 -8.52 -10.34
N PHE A 82 10.16 -8.80 -9.44
CA PHE A 82 9.87 -7.97 -8.28
C PHE A 82 10.26 -8.76 -7.04
N ILE A 83 11.09 -8.14 -6.19
CA ILE A 83 11.58 -8.73 -4.96
C ILE A 83 11.00 -7.91 -3.80
N ILE A 84 10.30 -8.59 -2.90
CA ILE A 84 9.81 -7.99 -1.65
C ILE A 84 10.62 -8.59 -0.52
N GLU A 85 11.47 -7.77 0.10
CA GLU A 85 12.26 -8.18 1.26
C GLU A 85 11.57 -7.78 2.56
N THR A 86 11.67 -8.64 3.58
CA THR A 86 11.08 -8.43 4.90
C THR A 86 11.97 -9.07 5.98
N GLY A 87 11.79 -8.69 7.23
CA GLY A 87 12.55 -9.17 8.39
C GLY A 87 13.70 -8.23 8.79
N GLY A 88 14.14 -8.35 10.04
CA GLY A 88 15.22 -7.50 10.58
C GLY A 88 14.86 -6.02 10.51
N SER A 89 15.77 -5.21 9.95
CA SER A 89 15.55 -3.77 9.70
C SER A 89 14.58 -3.49 8.56
N LYS A 90 14.27 -4.47 7.69
CA LYS A 90 13.47 -4.28 6.47
C LYS A 90 11.97 -4.27 6.72
N GLY A 91 11.53 -4.52 7.95
CA GLY A 91 10.12 -4.52 8.35
C GLY A 91 9.67 -5.86 8.93
N ASN A 92 8.39 -5.92 9.30
CA ASN A 92 7.80 -7.04 10.05
C ASN A 92 6.59 -7.69 9.35
N ILE A 93 6.28 -7.30 8.11
CA ILE A 93 5.19 -7.89 7.33
C ILE A 93 5.48 -9.36 7.03
N ARG A 94 4.46 -10.22 7.09
CA ARG A 94 4.56 -11.66 6.88
C ARG A 94 3.42 -12.15 5.99
N ARG A 95 3.60 -13.30 5.35
CA ARG A 95 2.57 -13.97 4.52
C ARG A 95 2.01 -13.06 3.43
N ILE A 96 2.89 -12.32 2.77
CA ILE A 96 2.50 -11.31 1.79
C ILE A 96 1.82 -12.01 0.60
N ASN A 97 0.70 -11.48 0.15
CA ASN A 97 0.10 -11.84 -1.13
C ASN A 97 0.38 -10.68 -2.10
N ALA A 98 0.88 -10.98 -3.29
CA ALA A 98 1.19 -9.98 -4.31
C ALA A 98 0.57 -10.38 -5.64
N ALA A 99 0.20 -9.37 -6.41
CA ALA A 99 -0.34 -9.53 -7.76
C ALA A 99 0.13 -8.37 -8.62
N ILE A 100 0.33 -8.64 -9.90
CA ILE A 100 0.63 -7.65 -10.93
C ILE A 100 -0.62 -7.55 -11.80
N TRP A 101 -1.05 -6.33 -12.04
CA TRP A 101 -2.20 -6.01 -12.89
C TRP A 101 -1.74 -5.11 -14.04
N ASP A 102 -2.52 -5.05 -15.11
CA ASP A 102 -2.35 -4.02 -16.12
C ASP A 102 -2.64 -2.62 -15.55
N ALA A 103 -2.37 -1.58 -16.33
CA ALA A 103 -2.57 -0.18 -15.91
C ALA A 103 -4.04 0.18 -15.63
N THR A 104 -5.01 -0.67 -16.02
CA THR A 104 -6.44 -0.46 -15.72
C THR A 104 -6.85 -1.12 -14.40
N GLY A 105 -6.02 -2.01 -13.86
CA GLY A 105 -6.33 -2.80 -12.67
C GLY A 105 -7.35 -3.92 -12.92
N ILE A 106 -7.67 -4.22 -14.19
CA ILE A 106 -8.69 -5.20 -14.57
C ILE A 106 -8.04 -6.54 -14.92
N THR A 107 -6.99 -6.53 -15.74
CA THR A 107 -6.33 -7.77 -16.17
C THR A 107 -5.20 -8.13 -15.22
N GLN A 108 -5.30 -9.28 -14.58
CA GLN A 108 -4.19 -9.83 -13.80
C GLN A 108 -3.12 -10.39 -14.73
N LEU A 109 -1.87 -9.98 -14.53
CA LEU A 109 -0.70 -10.46 -15.27
C LEU A 109 0.06 -11.55 -14.50
N ALA A 110 0.13 -11.44 -13.17
CA ALA A 110 0.77 -12.43 -12.31
C ALA A 110 0.22 -12.37 -10.90
N CYS A 111 0.39 -13.44 -10.13
CA CYS A 111 0.27 -13.37 -8.68
C CYS A 111 1.11 -14.41 -7.97
N GLN A 112 1.39 -14.10 -6.71
CA GLN A 112 2.08 -14.98 -5.80
C GLN A 112 1.41 -14.87 -4.42
N ARG A 113 1.35 -16.01 -3.74
CA ARG A 113 0.80 -16.13 -2.39
C ARG A 113 1.92 -16.44 -1.42
N TYR A 114 1.85 -15.89 -0.22
CA TYR A 114 2.75 -16.22 0.89
C TYR A 114 4.24 -15.96 0.61
N ILE A 115 4.55 -14.77 0.10
CA ILE A 115 5.94 -14.30 -0.04
C ILE A 115 6.54 -14.11 1.36
N GLY A 116 7.78 -14.60 1.53
CA GLY A 116 8.53 -14.48 2.77
C GLY A 116 8.02 -15.36 3.93
N ASN A 117 7.31 -16.45 3.62
CA ASN A 117 7.04 -17.54 4.58
C ASN A 117 8.23 -18.49 4.69
#